data_AF-A0A917R5R3-F1
#
_entry.id   AF-A0A917R5R3-F1
#
_cell.length_a   1.000
_cell.length_b   1.000
_cell.length_c   1.000
_cell.angle_alpha   90.00
_cell.angle_beta   90.00
_cell.angle_gamma   90.00
#
_symmetry.space_group_name_H-M   'P 1'
#
loop_
_entity.id
_entity.type
_entity.pdbx_description
1 polymer ?
#
loop_
_entity_poly.entity_id
_entity_poly.type
_entity_poly.pdbx_seq_one_letter_code
_entity_poly.pdbx_strand_id
1 'polypeptide(L)'
;MERIERHRVGEAAVSSVREDFTNRIGSQVRSMSKAGPVTAYEWWMLAEEFVDYLGALSVETPDLHIPEAKAVLQDAAEAAAGAVAYAAYYPHNHFQVFLNYVNWGMVYDAGSEGSPEPVTAAKWLDAFCLAVLADKAQWHGEAFHFAREHPQKGRAGHPDAELINGFMAYVIGDTGDDDANHPPSREEKLATIDAAVARVRSLDTESAGNLTDHPDSIGLHALRALTAGDQDEFGRAVVRLLLPLTDIPGPGARPNSLLPLLPLALAALAYRREGWPSPVDTGYLPHALITGFETAPPRVGAYGRDRRADAITELAHGVVEFERPVDPQPLTLESAARFERFTREAFTPVSGEQLAVWQLAHAMTDQEILFKTRASHSADVTDLQLSNLRLAAELGAALFRTTLAEPGTDVEVTIDGTTVRYPAGFDEEAGPDSWHKAVDFALITGRREDLAPLVLAGPTCARKDGSLFASYREALHDYLRGEDPEPATDRALRDCEKAKNQTFLPPPAVLFSQLVEGDEESFNLALLDALEAHRDHHRVADRATDCDAAINLDILALTCHARRRGWSIKVASPYLPARILGAAEPF
;
A
#
# COMPACT_ATOMS: atom_id res chain seq x y z
N MET A 1 33.72 -4.70 10.15
CA MET A 1 32.37 -4.37 10.66
C MET A 1 32.26 -5.00 12.03
N GLU A 2 31.96 -4.20 13.05
CA GLU A 2 31.75 -4.68 14.42
C GLU A 2 30.42 -5.43 14.49
N ARG A 3 30.38 -6.55 15.21
CA ARG A 3 29.17 -7.39 15.36
C ARG A 3 28.56 -7.19 16.74
N ILE A 4 27.28 -6.83 16.78
CA ILE A 4 26.51 -6.64 18.02
C ILE A 4 25.34 -7.61 18.03
N GLU A 5 25.34 -8.53 19.00
CA GLU A 5 24.28 -9.52 19.18
C GLU A 5 23.00 -8.88 19.71
N ARG A 6 21.87 -9.20 19.08
CA ARG A 6 20.55 -8.75 19.53
C ARG A 6 20.11 -9.53 20.76
N HIS A 7 19.53 -8.86 21.75
CA HIS A 7 18.96 -9.53 22.92
C HIS A 7 17.77 -10.43 22.51
N ARG A 8 17.41 -11.38 23.37
CA ARG A 8 16.33 -12.33 23.08
C ARG A 8 15.01 -11.84 23.69
N VAL A 9 13.90 -12.11 23.03
CA VAL A 9 12.56 -11.94 23.59
C VAL A 9 11.94 -13.32 23.81
N GLY A 10 11.19 -13.49 24.89
CA GLY A 10 10.53 -14.77 25.21
C GLY A 10 9.47 -15.15 24.18
N GLU A 11 9.42 -16.43 23.80
CA GLU A 11 8.47 -16.96 22.81
C GLU A 11 7.00 -16.64 23.15
N ALA A 12 6.63 -16.71 24.43
CA ALA A 12 5.28 -16.35 24.89
C ALA A 12 4.93 -14.88 24.61
N ALA A 13 5.89 -13.96 24.76
CA ALA A 13 5.68 -12.55 24.45
C ALA A 13 5.51 -12.35 22.93
N VAL A 14 6.34 -13.01 22.11
CA VAL A 14 6.22 -13.00 20.65
C VAL A 14 4.86 -13.55 20.21
N SER A 15 4.43 -14.70 20.75
CA SER A 15 3.15 -15.34 20.42
C SER A 15 1.98 -14.45 20.79
N SER A 16 1.98 -13.86 22.00
CA SER A 16 0.89 -13.00 22.47
C SER A 16 0.64 -11.76 21.60
N VAL A 17 1.69 -11.23 20.97
CA VAL A 17 1.57 -10.07 20.08
C VAL A 17 1.09 -10.49 18.69
N ARG A 18 1.53 -11.65 18.19
CA ARG A 18 1.23 -12.11 16.82
C ARG A 18 -0.10 -12.81 16.67
N GLU A 19 -0.50 -13.58 17.68
CA GLU A 19 -1.74 -14.35 17.64
C GLU A 19 -2.92 -13.41 17.40
N ASP A 20 -3.62 -13.66 16.29
CA ASP A 20 -4.84 -12.95 15.89
C ASP A 20 -4.70 -11.42 15.79
N PHE A 21 -3.49 -10.93 15.52
CA PHE A 21 -3.16 -9.50 15.52
C PHE A 21 -4.13 -8.68 14.66
N THR A 22 -4.36 -9.09 13.40
CA THR A 22 -5.26 -8.40 12.46
C THR A 22 -6.68 -8.22 13.00
N ASN A 23 -7.27 -9.28 13.58
CA ASN A 23 -8.61 -9.20 14.15
C ASN A 23 -8.63 -8.37 15.44
N ARG A 24 -7.57 -8.45 16.26
CA ARG A 24 -7.44 -7.67 17.49
C ARG A 24 -7.37 -6.19 17.20
N ILE A 25 -6.43 -5.76 16.34
CA ILE A 25 -6.26 -4.35 15.98
C ILE A 25 -7.49 -3.81 15.25
N GLY A 26 -8.09 -4.60 14.35
CA GLY A 26 -9.36 -4.26 13.69
C GLY A 26 -10.53 -4.09 14.67
N SER A 27 -10.60 -4.92 15.70
CA SER A 27 -11.64 -4.80 16.74
C SER A 27 -11.41 -3.62 17.67
N GLN A 28 -10.15 -3.29 17.96
CA GLN A 28 -9.76 -2.14 18.75
C GLN A 28 -10.16 -0.83 18.07
N VAL A 29 -9.83 -0.63 16.79
CA VAL A 29 -10.21 0.59 16.06
C VAL A 29 -11.74 0.74 15.93
N ARG A 30 -12.47 -0.36 15.70
CA ARG A 30 -13.94 -0.37 15.69
C ARG A 30 -14.57 -0.06 17.05
N SER A 31 -13.87 -0.39 18.15
CA SER A 31 -14.31 -0.04 19.50
C SER A 31 -14.06 1.44 19.78
N MET A 32 -12.88 1.95 19.41
CA MET A 32 -12.50 3.36 19.55
C MET A 32 -13.48 4.28 18.80
N SER A 33 -13.84 3.92 17.56
CA SER A 33 -14.79 4.71 16.76
C SER A 33 -16.18 4.85 17.39
N LYS A 34 -16.54 3.99 18.34
CA LYS A 34 -17.82 4.04 19.08
C LYS A 34 -17.70 4.79 20.41
N ALA A 35 -16.48 4.95 20.94
CA ALA A 35 -16.22 5.43 22.30
C ALA A 35 -16.02 6.95 22.41
N GLY A 36 -15.86 7.66 21.29
CA GLY A 36 -15.62 9.11 21.26
C GLY A 36 -14.54 9.50 20.25
N PRO A 37 -14.03 10.74 20.29
CA PRO A 37 -12.91 11.14 19.45
C PRO A 37 -11.65 10.36 19.83
N VAL A 38 -10.91 9.89 18.82
CA VAL A 38 -9.61 9.26 19.00
C VAL A 38 -8.59 10.38 19.26
N THR A 39 -8.02 10.44 20.46
CA THR A 39 -7.10 11.51 20.89
C THR A 39 -5.65 11.15 20.60
N ALA A 40 -4.71 12.03 20.97
CA ALA A 40 -3.29 11.74 20.83
C ALA A 40 -2.88 10.47 21.61
N TYR A 41 -3.55 10.19 22.74
CA TYR A 41 -3.33 8.97 23.51
C TYR A 41 -3.70 7.69 22.74
N GLU A 42 -4.91 7.60 22.17
CA GLU A 42 -5.34 6.41 21.43
C GLU A 42 -4.51 6.19 20.16
N TRP A 43 -4.17 7.25 19.43
CA TRP A 43 -3.28 7.17 18.27
C TRP A 43 -1.90 6.62 18.65
N TRP A 44 -1.34 7.08 19.76
CA TRP A 44 -0.09 6.56 20.27
C TRP A 44 -0.17 5.08 20.66
N MET A 45 -1.26 4.66 21.32
CA MET A 45 -1.47 3.24 21.64
C MET A 45 -1.53 2.36 20.39
N LEU A 46 -2.19 2.83 19.32
CA LEU A 46 -2.21 2.09 18.04
C LEU A 46 -0.81 1.98 17.43
N ALA A 47 -0.02 3.05 17.47
CA ALA A 47 1.37 3.02 17.01
C ALA A 47 2.20 1.99 17.78
N GLU A 48 2.06 1.94 19.11
CA GLU A 48 2.77 0.97 19.96
C GLU A 48 2.41 -0.48 19.62
N GLU A 49 1.12 -0.79 19.39
CA GLU A 49 0.68 -2.13 18.97
C GLU A 49 1.32 -2.55 17.63
N PHE A 50 1.40 -1.64 16.65
CA PHE A 50 2.07 -1.94 15.38
C PHE A 50 3.59 -2.13 15.55
N VAL A 51 4.26 -1.32 16.37
CA VAL A 51 5.71 -1.47 16.61
C VAL A 51 6.01 -2.76 17.38
N ASP A 52 5.17 -3.14 18.36
CA ASP A 52 5.27 -4.43 19.03
C ASP A 52 5.12 -5.58 18.03
N TYR A 53 4.13 -5.51 17.13
CA TYR A 53 3.94 -6.53 16.11
C TYR A 53 5.11 -6.60 15.11
N LEU A 54 5.63 -5.45 14.66
CA LEU A 54 6.82 -5.38 13.81
C LEU A 54 8.04 -6.00 14.49
N GLY A 55 8.21 -5.74 15.79
CA GLY A 55 9.26 -6.35 16.61
C GLY A 55 9.13 -7.86 16.66
N ALA A 56 7.90 -8.37 16.80
CA ALA A 56 7.62 -9.81 16.80
C ALA A 56 7.87 -10.46 15.43
N LEU A 57 7.52 -9.81 14.31
CA LEU A 57 7.86 -10.27 12.95
C LEU A 57 9.37 -10.40 12.76
N SER A 58 10.15 -9.49 13.36
CA SER A 58 11.62 -9.49 13.26
C SER A 58 12.29 -10.70 13.93
N VAL A 59 11.57 -11.46 14.74
CA VAL A 59 12.10 -12.69 15.37
C VAL A 59 12.18 -13.83 14.35
N GLU A 60 11.17 -13.97 13.50
CA GLU A 60 11.14 -15.00 12.44
C GLU A 60 11.84 -14.55 11.17
N THR A 61 11.68 -13.27 10.83
CA THR A 61 12.25 -12.66 9.63
C THR A 61 13.15 -11.48 10.04
N PRO A 62 14.41 -11.72 10.42
CA PRO A 62 15.29 -10.69 10.98
C PRO A 62 15.56 -9.48 10.06
N ASP A 63 15.48 -9.65 8.74
CA ASP A 63 15.65 -8.54 7.79
C ASP A 63 14.37 -7.72 7.57
N LEU A 64 13.22 -8.22 8.04
CA LEU A 64 11.87 -7.70 7.81
C LEU A 64 11.50 -7.50 6.34
N HIS A 65 12.12 -8.20 5.40
CA HIS A 65 11.86 -8.07 3.96
C HIS A 65 10.60 -8.83 3.51
N ILE A 66 9.46 -8.50 4.13
CA ILE A 66 8.14 -9.06 3.83
C ILE A 66 7.10 -7.94 3.67
N PRO A 67 6.07 -8.11 2.80
CA PRO A 67 5.05 -7.09 2.58
C PRO A 67 4.31 -6.66 3.85
N GLU A 68 4.03 -7.62 4.72
CA GLU A 68 3.39 -7.40 6.02
C GLU A 68 4.16 -6.40 6.89
N ALA A 69 5.48 -6.55 7.00
CA ALA A 69 6.32 -5.65 7.79
C ALA A 69 6.33 -4.22 7.22
N LYS A 70 6.29 -4.08 5.89
CA LYS A 70 6.17 -2.77 5.22
C LYS A 70 4.86 -2.09 5.59
N ALA A 71 3.74 -2.80 5.50
CA ALA A 71 2.42 -2.27 5.81
C ALA A 71 2.30 -1.87 7.29
N VAL A 72 2.81 -2.71 8.20
CA VAL A 72 2.83 -2.45 9.64
C VAL A 72 3.67 -1.22 9.99
N LEU A 73 4.85 -1.05 9.39
CA LEU A 73 5.66 0.16 9.59
C LEU A 73 4.93 1.41 9.11
N GLN A 74 4.31 1.35 7.93
CA GLN A 74 3.58 2.49 7.36
C GLN A 74 2.44 2.94 8.28
N ASP A 75 1.67 2.00 8.83
CA ASP A 75 0.57 2.32 9.74
C ASP A 75 1.04 2.69 11.15
N ALA A 76 2.17 2.13 11.64
CA ALA A 76 2.82 2.60 12.87
C ALA A 76 3.20 4.08 12.75
N ALA A 77 3.79 4.47 11.62
CA ALA A 77 4.18 5.85 11.35
C ALA A 77 2.97 6.76 11.18
N GLU A 78 1.91 6.34 10.49
CA GLU A 78 0.67 7.12 10.36
C GLU A 78 -0.05 7.30 11.70
N ALA A 79 -0.14 6.25 12.52
CA ALA A 79 -0.73 6.35 13.86
C ALA A 79 0.08 7.30 14.76
N ALA A 80 1.42 7.19 14.76
CA ALA A 80 2.28 8.05 15.55
C ALA A 80 2.22 9.52 15.06
N ALA A 81 2.22 9.73 13.74
CA ALA A 81 2.01 11.05 13.14
C ALA A 81 0.61 11.60 13.45
N GLY A 82 -0.41 10.74 13.55
CA GLY A 82 -1.76 11.12 13.97
C GLY A 82 -1.80 11.69 15.40
N ALA A 83 -1.01 11.13 16.33
CA ALA A 83 -0.87 11.69 17.67
C ALA A 83 -0.19 13.07 17.65
N VAL A 84 0.82 13.25 16.80
CA VAL A 84 1.52 14.52 16.60
C VAL A 84 0.60 15.56 15.94
N ALA A 85 -0.14 15.17 14.90
CA ALA A 85 -1.11 16.00 14.21
C ALA A 85 -2.24 16.44 15.15
N TYR A 86 -2.73 15.55 16.02
CA TYR A 86 -3.71 15.90 17.04
C TYR A 86 -3.16 16.98 17.98
N ALA A 87 -1.90 16.86 18.43
CA ALA A 87 -1.26 17.86 19.29
C ALA A 87 -1.02 19.20 18.57
N ALA A 88 -0.71 19.18 17.27
CA ALA A 88 -0.43 20.36 16.47
C ALA A 88 -1.69 21.12 16.04
N TYR A 89 -2.73 20.38 15.66
CA TYR A 89 -3.85 20.93 14.88
C TYR A 89 -5.16 20.96 15.65
N TYR A 90 -5.43 20.01 16.54
CA TYR A 90 -6.71 19.94 17.23
C TYR A 90 -6.84 21.01 18.33
N PRO A 91 -7.99 21.70 18.49
CA PRO A 91 -9.22 21.61 17.69
C PRO A 91 -9.28 22.61 16.52
N HIS A 92 -8.20 23.32 16.22
CA HIS A 92 -8.24 24.54 15.40
C HIS A 92 -8.13 24.32 13.90
N ASN A 93 -7.52 23.22 13.44
CA ASN A 93 -7.29 22.95 12.03
C ASN A 93 -7.85 21.57 11.64
N HIS A 94 -8.27 21.45 10.38
CA HIS A 94 -8.72 20.18 9.83
C HIS A 94 -7.53 19.26 9.55
N PHE A 95 -7.66 17.98 9.92
CA PHE A 95 -6.70 16.94 9.53
C PHE A 95 -7.38 15.57 9.51
N GLN A 96 -6.73 14.61 8.87
CA GLN A 96 -7.21 13.23 8.79
C GLN A 96 -6.06 12.26 9.02
N VAL A 97 -6.39 11.10 9.57
CA VAL A 97 -5.43 10.00 9.79
C VAL A 97 -6.09 8.73 9.26
N PHE A 98 -5.34 7.96 8.47
CA PHE A 98 -5.85 6.74 7.85
C PHE A 98 -4.82 5.60 7.97
N LEU A 99 -5.29 4.45 8.47
CA LEU A 99 -4.55 3.22 8.66
C LEU A 99 -4.93 2.22 7.56
N ASN A 100 -3.99 1.94 6.65
CA ASN A 100 -4.21 1.11 5.47
C ASN A 100 -4.29 -0.38 5.80
N TYR A 101 -3.62 -0.81 6.87
CA TYR A 101 -3.57 -2.20 7.33
C TYR A 101 -4.95 -2.69 7.79
N VAL A 102 -5.74 -1.81 8.42
CA VAL A 102 -7.12 -2.11 8.89
C VAL A 102 -8.22 -1.41 8.08
N ASN A 103 -7.85 -0.67 7.04
CA ASN A 103 -8.76 0.13 6.21
C ASN A 103 -9.68 1.04 7.06
N TRP A 104 -9.08 1.79 7.99
CA TRP A 104 -9.82 2.62 8.95
C TRP A 104 -9.17 4.00 9.09
N GLY A 105 -9.97 5.05 9.20
CA GLY A 105 -9.46 6.39 9.43
C GLY A 105 -10.45 7.29 10.16
N MET A 106 -9.93 8.44 10.60
CA MET A 106 -10.67 9.48 11.29
C MET A 106 -10.41 10.82 10.60
N VAL A 107 -11.45 11.65 10.60
CA VAL A 107 -11.40 13.04 10.13
C VAL A 107 -11.72 13.94 11.31
N TYR A 108 -10.92 14.99 11.48
CA TYR A 108 -11.09 16.00 12.50
C TYR A 108 -11.36 17.34 11.83
N ASP A 109 -12.51 17.93 12.09
CA ASP A 109 -12.86 19.25 11.58
C ASP A 109 -12.43 20.35 12.52
N ALA A 110 -12.10 21.52 11.96
CA ALA A 110 -11.81 22.71 12.74
C ALA A 110 -13.06 23.13 13.55
N GLY A 111 -12.87 23.34 14.85
CA GLY A 111 -13.94 23.65 15.79
C GLY A 111 -13.51 24.55 16.95
N SER A 112 -14.50 25.00 17.71
CA SER A 112 -14.31 25.84 18.90
C SER A 112 -14.32 25.06 20.22
N GLU A 113 -14.60 23.75 20.17
CA GLU A 113 -14.69 22.86 21.32
C GLU A 113 -13.62 21.77 21.25
N GLY A 114 -13.09 21.37 22.41
CA GLY A 114 -11.96 20.45 22.53
C GLY A 114 -10.75 21.11 23.17
N SER A 115 -9.78 20.31 23.58
CA SER A 115 -8.50 20.80 24.09
C SER A 115 -7.36 20.04 23.40
N PRO A 116 -6.29 20.74 22.97
CA PRO A 116 -5.11 20.07 22.47
C PRO A 116 -4.54 19.16 23.56
N GLU A 117 -4.09 17.98 23.16
CA GLU A 117 -3.33 17.08 24.03
C GLU A 117 -1.87 17.13 23.58
N PRO A 118 -0.95 17.70 24.37
CA PRO A 118 0.43 17.82 23.95
C PRO A 118 1.13 16.47 23.93
N VAL A 119 2.03 16.29 22.97
CA VAL A 119 2.98 15.16 22.95
C VAL A 119 4.18 15.42 23.86
N THR A 120 4.76 14.36 24.42
CA THR A 120 6.04 14.43 25.14
C THR A 120 7.21 14.42 24.16
N ALA A 121 8.41 14.83 24.60
CA ALA A 121 9.61 14.77 23.76
C ALA A 121 9.91 13.35 23.26
N ALA A 122 9.77 12.33 24.13
CA ALA A 122 9.95 10.93 23.75
C ALA A 122 8.97 10.49 22.64
N LYS A 123 7.67 10.78 22.80
CA LYS A 123 6.66 10.44 21.78
C LYS A 123 6.89 11.18 20.46
N TRP A 124 7.31 12.44 20.53
CA TRP A 124 7.68 13.22 19.34
C TRP A 124 8.86 12.58 18.62
N LEU A 125 9.93 12.21 19.34
CA LEU A 125 11.14 11.62 18.78
C LEU A 125 10.87 10.25 18.15
N ASP A 126 10.14 9.39 18.84
CA ASP A 126 9.76 8.08 18.33
C ASP A 126 8.84 8.19 17.10
N ALA A 127 7.84 9.08 17.13
CA ALA A 127 7.00 9.37 15.97
C ALA A 127 7.82 9.89 14.78
N PHE A 128 8.79 10.77 15.02
CA PHE A 128 9.67 11.30 13.99
C PHE A 128 10.57 10.19 13.41
N CYS A 129 11.11 9.31 14.25
CA CYS A 129 11.90 8.17 13.82
C CYS A 129 11.06 7.20 12.95
N LEU A 130 9.83 6.89 13.35
CA LEU A 130 8.90 6.10 12.53
C LEU A 130 8.60 6.79 11.19
N ALA A 131 8.37 8.10 11.19
CA ALA A 131 8.14 8.86 9.97
C ALA A 131 9.37 8.87 9.05
N VAL A 132 10.60 8.91 9.59
CA VAL A 132 11.83 8.75 8.81
C VAL A 132 11.91 7.35 8.20
N LEU A 133 11.65 6.31 8.99
CA LEU A 133 11.71 4.91 8.53
C LEU A 133 10.68 4.63 7.43
N ALA A 134 9.48 5.20 7.56
CA ALA A 134 8.39 5.10 6.58
C ALA A 134 8.53 6.04 5.37
N ASP A 135 9.56 6.90 5.33
CA ASP A 135 9.78 7.94 4.32
C ASP A 135 8.65 8.98 4.21
N LYS A 136 8.12 9.37 5.37
CA LYS A 136 7.00 10.31 5.52
C LYS A 136 7.30 11.52 6.41
N ALA A 137 8.54 11.66 6.87
CA ALA A 137 8.94 12.78 7.73
C ALA A 137 8.67 14.15 7.09
N GLN A 138 8.91 14.30 5.78
CA GLN A 138 8.60 15.54 5.06
C GLN A 138 7.09 15.76 4.88
N TRP A 139 6.34 14.69 4.60
CA TRP A 139 4.88 14.76 4.43
C TRP A 139 4.19 15.29 5.70
N HIS A 140 4.64 14.82 6.87
CA HIS A 140 4.13 15.25 8.18
C HIS A 140 4.93 16.41 8.79
N GLY A 141 5.83 17.06 8.03
CA GLY A 141 6.82 17.99 8.55
C GLY A 141 6.21 19.21 9.26
N GLU A 142 5.09 19.72 8.76
CA GLU A 142 4.35 20.83 9.38
C GLU A 142 3.78 20.43 10.76
N ALA A 143 3.19 19.24 10.88
CA ALA A 143 2.66 18.75 12.15
C ALA A 143 3.79 18.61 13.18
N PHE A 144 4.93 18.07 12.77
CA PHE A 144 6.11 17.96 13.62
C PHE A 144 6.67 19.33 14.03
N HIS A 145 6.67 20.30 13.12
CA HIS A 145 7.09 21.68 13.40
C HIS A 145 6.24 22.32 14.50
N PHE A 146 4.91 22.26 14.42
CA PHE A 146 4.05 22.88 15.42
C PHE A 146 4.01 22.09 16.74
N ALA A 147 3.99 20.76 16.68
CA ALA A 147 3.93 19.92 17.88
C ALA A 147 5.21 19.97 18.74
N ARG A 148 6.34 20.50 18.23
CA ARG A 148 7.61 20.55 18.97
C ARG A 148 7.65 21.59 20.08
N GLU A 149 6.79 22.62 20.03
CA GLU A 149 6.83 23.74 20.98
C GLU A 149 6.70 23.28 22.44
N HIS A 150 5.74 22.41 22.72
CA HIS A 150 5.48 21.94 24.08
C HIS A 150 6.61 21.06 24.63
N PRO A 151 7.12 20.03 23.91
CA PRO A 151 8.33 19.28 24.28
C PRO A 151 9.56 20.13 24.60
N GLN A 152 9.70 21.32 24.02
CA GLN A 152 10.91 22.14 24.13
C GLN A 152 10.80 23.30 25.13
N LYS A 153 9.58 23.67 25.54
CA LYS A 153 9.32 24.84 26.37
C LYS A 153 10.10 24.80 27.69
N GLY A 154 11.04 25.74 27.84
CA GLY A 154 11.88 25.86 29.04
C GLY A 154 12.93 24.75 29.20
N ARG A 155 13.22 24.00 28.13
CA ARG A 155 14.10 22.83 28.15
C ARG A 155 15.33 22.98 27.24
N ALA A 156 15.77 24.21 27.00
CA ALA A 156 17.00 24.45 26.24
C ALA A 156 18.20 23.73 26.88
N GLY A 157 19.03 23.07 26.07
CA GLY A 157 20.16 22.26 26.51
C GLY A 157 19.80 20.85 27.01
N HIS A 158 18.53 20.50 27.16
CA HIS A 158 18.18 19.11 27.45
C HIS A 158 18.40 18.21 26.22
N PRO A 159 19.01 17.02 26.37
CA PRO A 159 19.33 16.13 25.25
C PRO A 159 18.16 15.85 24.29
N ASP A 160 16.97 15.56 24.85
CA ASP A 160 15.77 15.26 24.07
C ASP A 160 15.29 16.46 23.25
N ALA A 161 15.19 17.64 23.87
CA ALA A 161 14.78 18.88 23.21
C ALA A 161 15.76 19.32 22.11
N GLU A 162 17.07 19.12 22.32
CA GLU A 162 18.10 19.46 21.36
C GLU A 162 18.20 18.44 20.21
N LEU A 163 17.90 17.17 20.47
CA LEU A 163 17.77 16.15 19.41
C LEU A 163 16.60 16.47 18.47
N ILE A 164 15.46 16.94 19.00
CA ILE A 164 14.33 17.43 18.19
C ILE A 164 14.78 18.53 17.22
N ASN A 165 15.54 19.53 17.71
CA ASN A 165 16.09 20.59 16.87
C ASN A 165 17.02 20.04 15.78
N GLY A 166 17.89 19.10 16.14
CA GLY A 166 18.82 18.47 15.19
C GLY A 166 18.09 17.72 14.06
N PHE A 167 17.02 16.98 14.39
CA PHE A 167 16.20 16.30 13.40
C PHE A 167 15.46 17.28 12.48
N MET A 168 14.83 18.32 13.03
CA MET A 168 14.15 19.35 12.23
C MET A 168 15.12 20.03 11.25
N ALA A 169 16.32 20.38 11.69
CA ALA A 169 17.34 21.00 10.85
C ALA A 169 17.84 20.06 9.74
N TYR A 170 18.16 18.80 10.09
CA TYR A 170 18.73 17.85 9.14
C TYR A 170 17.69 17.35 8.12
N VAL A 171 16.52 16.92 8.61
CA VAL A 171 15.52 16.18 7.83
C VAL A 171 14.55 17.10 7.11
N ILE A 172 14.00 18.10 7.81
CA ILE A 172 12.99 19.05 7.30
C ILE A 172 13.64 20.30 6.71
N GLY A 173 14.82 20.68 7.20
CA GLY A 173 15.47 21.94 6.81
C GLY A 173 14.95 23.15 7.58
N ASP A 174 14.43 22.92 8.79
CA ASP A 174 13.96 23.95 9.70
C ASP A 174 15.01 24.16 10.79
N THR A 175 15.74 25.27 10.69
CA THR A 175 16.81 25.67 11.61
C THR A 175 16.32 26.45 12.83
N GLY A 176 15.00 26.67 12.96
CA GLY A 176 14.40 27.50 14.01
C GLY A 176 14.57 29.01 13.79
N ASP A 177 14.98 29.43 12.60
CA ASP A 177 15.10 30.83 12.19
C ASP A 177 14.24 31.06 10.94
N ASP A 178 13.08 31.70 11.13
CA ASP A 178 12.10 31.95 10.07
C ASP A 178 12.62 32.94 9.00
N ASP A 179 13.70 33.68 9.30
CA ASP A 179 14.34 34.62 8.39
C ASP A 179 15.53 33.98 7.62
N ALA A 180 15.86 32.71 7.89
CA ALA A 180 16.96 32.00 7.23
C ALA A 180 16.62 31.54 5.80
N ASN A 181 17.67 31.25 5.02
CA ASN A 181 17.50 30.71 3.67
C ASN A 181 16.82 29.33 3.70
N HIS A 182 15.82 29.12 2.83
CA HIS A 182 15.15 27.82 2.67
C HIS A 182 15.28 27.30 1.22
N PRO A 183 15.80 26.08 1.01
CA PRO A 183 16.34 25.16 2.01
C PRO A 183 17.73 25.61 2.53
N PRO A 184 18.07 25.34 3.81
CA PRO A 184 19.35 25.72 4.39
C PRO A 184 20.49 24.87 3.81
N SER A 185 21.66 25.49 3.69
CA SER A 185 22.92 24.84 3.30
C SER A 185 23.39 23.82 4.34
N ARG A 186 24.28 22.92 3.93
CA ARG A 186 24.91 21.93 4.83
C ARG A 186 25.64 22.60 5.99
N GLU A 187 26.26 23.76 5.74
CA GLU A 187 26.98 24.55 6.75
C GLU A 187 26.02 25.17 7.78
N GLU A 188 24.90 25.75 7.33
CA GLU A 188 23.86 26.29 8.21
C GLU A 188 23.25 25.19 9.08
N LYS A 189 22.92 24.02 8.50
CA LYS A 189 22.44 22.86 9.27
C LYS A 189 23.45 22.41 10.31
N LEU A 190 24.74 22.32 9.94
CA LEU A 190 25.81 21.92 10.85
C LEU A 190 25.96 22.93 12.00
N ALA A 191 25.91 24.23 11.72
CA ALA A 191 26.00 25.27 12.72
C ALA A 191 24.86 25.21 13.74
N THR A 192 23.62 24.94 13.28
CA THR A 192 22.48 24.72 14.18
C THR A 192 22.69 23.52 15.09
N ILE A 193 23.16 22.40 14.56
CA ILE A 193 23.42 21.18 15.34
C ILE A 193 24.60 21.38 16.30
N ASP A 194 25.65 22.09 15.89
CA ASP A 194 26.79 22.45 16.74
C ASP A 194 26.36 23.32 17.94
N ALA A 195 25.46 24.28 17.71
CA ALA A 195 24.89 25.10 18.77
C ALA A 195 24.07 24.26 19.76
N ALA A 196 23.30 23.29 19.26
CA ALA A 196 22.54 22.35 20.09
C ALA A 196 23.46 21.49 20.98
N VAL A 197 24.50 20.90 20.39
CA VAL A 197 25.54 20.14 21.13
C VAL A 197 26.23 20.99 22.19
N ALA A 198 26.53 22.27 21.88
CA ALA A 198 27.15 23.18 22.83
C ALA A 198 26.23 23.49 24.03
N ARG A 199 24.92 23.65 23.81
CA ARG A 199 23.95 23.87 24.89
C ARG A 199 23.86 22.67 25.83
N VAL A 200 23.83 21.44 25.29
CA VAL A 200 23.87 20.21 26.11
C VAL A 200 25.10 20.18 27.00
N ARG A 201 26.30 20.44 26.44
CA ARG A 201 27.56 20.46 27.19
C ARG A 201 27.59 21.53 28.29
N SER A 202 27.03 22.70 28.02
CA SER A 202 26.91 23.77 29.02
C SER A 202 26.05 23.32 30.20
N LEU A 203 24.86 22.77 29.91
CA LEU A 203 23.94 22.30 30.93
C LEU A 203 24.51 21.13 31.74
N ASP A 204 25.24 20.22 31.11
CA ASP A 204 25.89 19.08 31.77
C ASP A 204 26.94 19.55 32.79
N THR A 205 27.73 20.56 32.41
CA THR A 205 28.73 21.19 33.27
C THR A 205 28.09 21.90 34.48
N GLU A 206 26.96 22.57 34.26
CA GLU A 206 26.21 23.28 35.31
C GLU A 206 25.49 22.34 36.27
N SER A 207 24.99 21.20 35.76
CA SER A 207 24.15 20.28 36.52
C SER A 207 24.90 19.13 37.20
N ALA A 208 26.22 19.01 36.95
CA ALA A 208 27.04 17.84 37.35
C ALA A 208 26.39 16.50 36.95
N GLY A 209 25.69 16.50 35.81
CA GLY A 209 24.95 15.36 35.29
C GLY A 209 25.83 14.43 34.44
N ASN A 210 25.21 13.37 33.91
CA ASN A 210 25.78 12.60 32.81
C ASN A 210 24.90 12.74 31.55
N LEU A 211 24.58 13.99 31.19
CA LEU A 211 23.73 14.32 30.04
C LEU A 211 24.46 14.03 28.73
N THR A 212 25.80 14.13 28.69
CA THR A 212 26.58 13.85 27.49
C THR A 212 26.55 12.38 27.06
N ASP A 213 26.42 11.45 28.02
CA ASP A 213 26.24 10.00 27.73
C ASP A 213 24.77 9.58 27.56
N HIS A 214 23.83 10.53 27.66
CA HIS A 214 22.42 10.24 27.41
C HIS A 214 22.21 9.77 25.96
N PRO A 215 21.33 8.77 25.69
CA PRO A 215 21.07 8.28 24.33
C PRO A 215 20.74 9.40 23.34
N ASP A 216 19.92 10.38 23.73
CA ASP A 216 19.56 11.49 22.84
C ASP A 216 20.75 12.40 22.51
N SER A 217 21.70 12.59 23.44
CA SER A 217 22.95 13.31 23.17
C SER A 217 23.83 12.55 22.19
N ILE A 218 23.90 11.21 22.33
CA ILE A 218 24.63 10.36 21.38
C ILE A 218 23.95 10.40 20.01
N GLY A 219 22.61 10.39 19.95
CA GLY A 219 21.85 10.58 18.71
C GLY A 219 22.10 11.92 18.05
N LEU A 220 22.16 13.00 18.83
CA LEU A 220 22.50 14.34 18.35
C LEU A 220 23.93 14.39 17.78
N HIS A 221 24.88 13.71 18.43
CA HIS A 221 26.23 13.54 17.92
C HIS A 221 26.29 12.74 16.62
N ALA A 222 25.47 11.69 16.48
CA ALA A 222 25.35 10.94 15.23
C ALA A 222 24.79 11.82 14.09
N LEU A 223 23.76 12.63 14.34
CA LEU A 223 23.24 13.60 13.36
C LEU A 223 24.27 14.64 12.96
N ARG A 224 25.05 15.14 13.92
CA ARG A 224 26.17 16.03 13.65
C ARG A 224 27.20 15.38 12.73
N ALA A 225 27.56 14.12 13.02
CA ALA A 225 28.53 13.35 12.21
C ALA A 225 28.03 13.14 10.78
N LEU A 226 26.75 12.78 10.60
CA LEU A 226 26.09 12.73 9.28
C LEU A 226 26.20 14.07 8.56
N THR A 227 25.82 15.15 9.23
CA THR A 227 25.85 16.50 8.65
C THR A 227 27.26 16.94 8.31
N ALA A 228 28.28 16.53 9.06
CA ALA A 228 29.69 16.84 8.81
C ALA A 228 30.35 15.92 7.76
N GLY A 229 29.72 14.80 7.40
CA GLY A 229 30.34 13.78 6.53
C GLY A 229 31.36 12.89 7.23
N ASP A 230 31.28 12.77 8.56
CA ASP A 230 32.18 11.96 9.39
C ASP A 230 31.59 10.56 9.62
N GLN A 231 31.85 9.65 8.68
CA GLN A 231 31.33 8.28 8.72
C GLN A 231 31.85 7.47 9.91
N ASP A 232 33.09 7.72 10.36
CA ASP A 232 33.71 6.99 11.47
C ASP A 232 33.09 7.38 12.81
N GLU A 233 32.86 8.68 13.04
CA GLU A 233 32.19 9.15 14.25
C GLU A 233 30.72 8.74 14.28
N PHE A 234 30.05 8.75 13.12
CA PHE A 234 28.70 8.22 13.01
C PHE A 234 28.63 6.74 13.44
N GLY A 235 29.54 5.90 12.92
CA GLY A 235 29.60 4.49 13.28
C GLY A 235 29.82 4.26 14.77
N ARG A 236 30.74 5.03 15.39
CA ARG A 236 30.97 4.98 16.86
C ARG A 236 29.73 5.37 17.65
N ALA A 237 29.01 6.40 17.24
CA ALA A 237 27.78 6.83 17.91
C ALA A 237 26.69 5.76 17.83
N VAL A 238 26.49 5.13 16.66
CA VAL A 238 25.53 4.02 16.49
C VAL A 238 25.89 2.83 17.39
N VAL A 239 27.16 2.43 17.47
CA VAL A 239 27.64 1.37 18.40
C VAL A 239 27.28 1.73 19.84
N ARG A 240 27.55 2.97 20.27
CA ARG A 240 27.24 3.44 21.64
C ARG A 240 25.75 3.42 21.96
N LEU A 241 24.87 3.63 20.97
CA LEU A 241 23.41 3.53 21.14
C LEU A 241 22.95 2.06 21.28
N LEU A 242 23.61 1.13 20.59
CA LEU A 242 23.17 -0.27 20.53
C LEU A 242 23.73 -1.14 21.66
N LEU A 243 24.95 -0.88 22.12
CA LEU A 243 25.59 -1.70 23.16
C LEU A 243 24.76 -1.82 24.44
N PRO A 244 24.16 -0.75 25.02
CA PRO A 244 23.34 -0.90 26.22
C PRO A 244 22.12 -1.81 26.05
N LEU A 245 21.63 -2.00 24.82
CA LEU A 245 20.46 -2.84 24.54
C LEU A 245 20.76 -4.32 24.72
N THR A 246 22.03 -4.74 24.65
CA THR A 246 22.42 -6.15 24.83
C THR A 246 22.21 -6.63 26.27
N ASP A 247 22.16 -5.69 27.22
CA ASP A 247 22.00 -5.98 28.65
C ASP A 247 20.52 -6.08 29.08
N ILE A 248 19.57 -5.89 28.15
CA ILE A 248 18.13 -6.00 28.43
C ILE A 248 17.78 -7.46 28.80
N PRO A 249 17.16 -7.71 29.97
CA PRO A 249 16.77 -9.07 30.37
C PRO A 249 15.70 -9.67 29.44
N GLY A 250 16.07 -10.73 28.73
CA GLY A 250 15.24 -11.25 27.63
C GLY A 250 13.85 -11.83 27.97
N PRO A 251 13.61 -12.52 29.10
CA PRO A 251 12.30 -13.13 29.38
C PRO A 251 11.15 -12.15 29.60
N GLY A 252 11.45 -10.88 29.94
CA GLY A 252 10.45 -9.83 30.17
C GLY A 252 10.50 -8.69 29.15
N ALA A 253 11.40 -8.76 28.17
CA ALA A 253 11.51 -7.77 27.11
C ALA A 253 10.28 -7.86 26.19
N ARG A 254 9.75 -6.71 25.79
CA ARG A 254 8.69 -6.64 24.78
C ARG A 254 9.27 -6.76 23.38
N PRO A 255 8.55 -7.32 22.41
CA PRO A 255 9.04 -7.42 21.04
C PRO A 255 9.49 -6.09 20.42
N ASN A 256 8.83 -4.95 20.73
CA ASN A 256 9.27 -3.63 20.24
C ASN A 256 10.70 -3.24 20.63
N SER A 257 11.24 -3.77 21.74
CA SER A 257 12.60 -3.47 22.18
C SER A 257 13.68 -4.02 21.24
N LEU A 258 13.32 -4.94 20.33
CA LEU A 258 14.17 -5.41 19.25
C LEU A 258 14.37 -4.38 18.13
N LEU A 259 13.56 -3.31 18.11
CA LEU A 259 13.55 -2.26 17.10
C LEU A 259 13.83 -0.88 17.74
N PRO A 260 15.08 -0.59 18.12
CA PRO A 260 15.44 0.70 18.69
C PRO A 260 15.31 1.82 17.63
N LEU A 261 14.24 2.60 17.72
CA LEU A 261 13.82 3.55 16.67
C LEU A 261 14.88 4.62 16.35
N LEU A 262 15.57 5.16 17.36
CA LEU A 262 16.60 6.18 17.17
C LEU A 262 17.78 5.70 16.31
N PRO A 263 18.54 4.63 16.68
CA PRO A 263 19.62 4.13 15.84
C PRO A 263 19.11 3.59 14.49
N LEU A 264 17.89 3.06 14.40
CA LEU A 264 17.26 2.67 13.14
C LEU A 264 17.08 3.86 12.19
N ALA A 265 16.47 4.94 12.66
CA ALA A 265 16.23 6.14 11.85
C ALA A 265 17.56 6.80 11.42
N LEU A 266 18.56 6.84 12.31
CA LEU A 266 19.90 7.32 11.99
C LEU A 266 20.58 6.48 10.90
N ALA A 267 20.52 5.15 11.00
CA ALA A 267 21.07 4.25 9.99
C ALA A 267 20.33 4.37 8.64
N ALA A 268 19.00 4.53 8.67
CA ALA A 268 18.20 4.79 7.48
C ALA A 268 18.59 6.12 6.80
N LEU A 269 18.81 7.20 7.58
CA LEU A 269 19.29 8.47 7.04
C LEU A 269 20.69 8.35 6.43
N ALA A 270 21.61 7.64 7.09
CA ALA A 270 22.96 7.40 6.59
C ALA A 270 22.93 6.66 5.25
N TYR A 271 22.12 5.61 5.14
CA TYR A 271 21.99 4.82 3.92
C TYR A 271 21.29 5.60 2.81
N ARG A 272 20.08 6.10 3.06
CA ARG A 272 19.21 6.66 2.02
C ARG A 272 19.64 8.06 1.55
N ARG A 273 20.29 8.86 2.41
CA ARG A 273 20.70 10.23 2.06
C ARG A 273 22.19 10.38 1.77
N GLU A 274 23.04 9.69 2.52
CA GLU A 274 24.50 9.81 2.35
C GLU A 274 25.12 8.61 1.60
N GLY A 275 24.34 7.56 1.32
CA GLY A 275 24.83 6.35 0.62
C GLY A 275 25.74 5.48 1.48
N TRP A 276 25.68 5.62 2.81
CA TRP A 276 26.56 4.89 3.73
C TRP A 276 25.95 3.55 4.14
N PRO A 277 26.67 2.43 3.99
CA PRO A 277 26.20 1.13 4.47
C PRO A 277 26.09 1.12 6.00
N SER A 278 25.37 0.13 6.55
CA SER A 278 25.29 -0.06 8.00
C SER A 278 26.71 -0.12 8.61
N PRO A 279 27.00 0.65 9.67
CA PRO A 279 28.33 0.66 10.29
C PRO A 279 28.61 -0.62 11.10
N VAL A 280 27.56 -1.38 11.44
CA VAL A 280 27.60 -2.55 12.32
C VAL A 280 26.79 -3.73 11.75
N ASP A 281 27.22 -4.94 12.08
CA ASP A 281 26.52 -6.19 11.82
C ASP A 281 25.64 -6.52 13.03
N THR A 282 24.32 -6.33 12.92
CA THR A 282 23.42 -6.51 14.07
C THR A 282 21.99 -6.78 13.65
N GLY A 283 21.29 -7.61 14.44
CA GLY A 283 19.85 -7.85 14.27
C GLY A 283 18.96 -6.69 14.73
N TYR A 284 19.51 -5.66 15.40
CA TYR A 284 18.78 -4.45 15.77
C TYR A 284 18.50 -3.52 14.59
N LEU A 285 19.18 -3.73 13.46
CA LEU A 285 19.08 -2.91 12.27
C LEU A 285 18.62 -3.77 11.08
N PRO A 286 17.33 -4.18 11.02
CA PRO A 286 16.81 -4.94 9.88
C PRO A 286 17.02 -4.18 8.56
N HIS A 287 17.53 -4.89 7.56
CA HIS A 287 17.94 -4.29 6.30
C HIS A 287 16.77 -3.57 5.60
N ALA A 288 15.56 -4.17 5.60
CA ALA A 288 14.39 -3.57 4.95
C ALA A 288 13.99 -2.21 5.57
N LEU A 289 14.16 -2.04 6.90
CA LEU A 289 13.88 -0.77 7.57
C LEU A 289 14.95 0.29 7.25
N ILE A 290 16.21 -0.11 7.05
CA ILE A 290 17.27 0.83 6.67
C ILE A 290 17.09 1.29 5.23
N THR A 291 16.86 0.36 4.29
CA THR A 291 16.76 0.68 2.87
C THR A 291 15.42 1.28 2.47
N GLY A 292 14.38 1.09 3.28
CA GLY A 292 13.03 1.52 2.93
C GLY A 292 12.30 0.53 2.05
N PHE A 293 12.58 -0.76 2.25
CA PHE A 293 12.04 -1.86 1.44
C PHE A 293 12.40 -1.69 -0.05
N GLU A 294 13.66 -1.32 -0.33
CA GLU A 294 14.21 -1.29 -1.68
C GLU A 294 13.97 -2.65 -2.34
N THR A 295 13.12 -2.69 -3.35
CA THR A 295 12.93 -3.88 -4.17
C THR A 295 13.87 -3.83 -5.36
N ALA A 296 14.22 -5.01 -5.88
CA ALA A 296 14.91 -5.09 -7.16
C ALA A 296 14.11 -4.30 -8.23
N PRO A 297 14.79 -3.68 -9.21
CA PRO A 297 14.10 -3.05 -10.33
C PRO A 297 13.20 -4.07 -11.04
N PRO A 298 12.09 -3.62 -11.65
CA PRO A 298 11.19 -4.51 -12.37
C PRO A 298 11.95 -5.29 -13.44
N ARG A 299 11.45 -6.47 -13.81
CA ARG A 299 12.02 -7.30 -14.87
C ARG A 299 12.03 -6.55 -16.20
N VAL A 300 11.07 -5.65 -16.40
CA VAL A 300 11.01 -4.73 -17.55
C VAL A 300 10.27 -3.44 -17.19
N GLY A 301 10.70 -2.32 -17.75
CA GLY A 301 10.00 -1.03 -17.69
C GLY A 301 8.89 -0.89 -18.72
N ALA A 302 8.24 0.27 -18.76
CA ALA A 302 7.19 0.56 -19.74
C ALA A 302 7.72 0.46 -21.18
N TYR A 303 6.88 -0.05 -22.09
CA TYR A 303 7.20 -0.22 -23.52
C TYR A 303 8.54 -0.94 -23.77
N GLY A 304 8.76 -2.05 -23.05
CA GLY A 304 9.92 -2.93 -23.21
C GLY A 304 11.27 -2.34 -22.80
N ARG A 305 11.30 -1.19 -22.12
CA ARG A 305 12.53 -0.50 -21.69
C ARG A 305 13.20 -1.21 -20.51
N ASP A 306 14.51 -1.02 -20.37
CA ASP A 306 15.29 -1.43 -19.20
C ASP A 306 15.13 -2.92 -18.80
N ARG A 307 15.06 -3.82 -19.78
CA ARG A 307 14.94 -5.26 -19.52
C ARG A 307 16.13 -5.78 -18.72
N ARG A 308 15.81 -6.52 -17.66
CA ARG A 308 16.79 -7.22 -16.85
C ARG A 308 17.35 -8.45 -17.57
N ALA A 309 18.66 -8.51 -17.74
CA ALA A 309 19.34 -9.58 -18.48
C ALA A 309 19.15 -10.97 -17.85
N ASP A 310 19.12 -11.03 -16.51
CA ASP A 310 18.84 -12.26 -15.77
C ASP A 310 17.41 -12.75 -15.99
N ALA A 311 16.44 -11.83 -16.01
CA ALA A 311 15.03 -12.16 -16.24
C ALA A 311 14.76 -12.64 -17.68
N ILE A 312 15.40 -12.03 -18.69
CA ILE A 312 15.36 -12.53 -20.08
C ILE A 312 15.91 -13.95 -20.15
N THR A 313 17.04 -14.19 -19.47
CA THR A 313 17.69 -15.51 -19.47
C THR A 313 16.80 -16.57 -18.82
N GLU A 314 16.13 -16.25 -17.71
CA GLU A 314 15.14 -17.12 -17.07
C GLU A 314 13.99 -17.47 -18.02
N LEU A 315 13.40 -16.47 -18.67
CA LEU A 315 12.30 -16.67 -19.61
C LEU A 315 12.70 -17.46 -20.87
N ALA A 316 13.97 -17.39 -21.26
CA ALA A 316 14.52 -18.15 -22.38
C ALA A 316 14.64 -19.66 -22.05
N HIS A 317 14.73 -20.04 -20.77
CA HIS A 317 14.81 -21.44 -20.36
C HIS A 317 13.47 -22.19 -20.41
N GLY A 318 12.35 -21.50 -20.53
CA GLY A 318 11.03 -22.13 -20.70
C GLY A 318 9.91 -21.38 -19.99
N VAL A 319 8.91 -22.15 -19.55
CA VAL A 319 7.79 -21.65 -18.75
C VAL A 319 8.28 -21.40 -17.32
N VAL A 320 7.99 -20.22 -16.79
CA VAL A 320 8.26 -19.84 -15.40
C VAL A 320 7.05 -20.19 -14.54
N GLU A 321 7.25 -21.04 -13.54
CA GLU A 321 6.23 -21.37 -12.55
C GLU A 321 6.14 -20.24 -11.50
N PHE A 322 4.94 -19.73 -11.28
CA PHE A 322 4.67 -18.67 -10.31
C PHE A 322 3.56 -19.08 -9.34
N GLU A 323 3.92 -19.26 -8.07
CA GLU A 323 3.03 -19.79 -7.04
C GLU A 323 2.05 -18.76 -6.49
N ARG A 324 0.85 -19.24 -6.13
CA ARG A 324 -0.14 -18.53 -5.30
C ARG A 324 -0.05 -19.07 -3.86
N PRO A 325 0.58 -18.33 -2.93
CA PRO A 325 0.87 -18.79 -1.57
C PRO A 325 -0.30 -18.61 -0.60
N VAL A 326 -1.34 -17.88 -1.02
CA VAL A 326 -2.54 -17.59 -0.23
C VAL A 326 -3.64 -18.57 -0.57
N ASP A 327 -4.41 -18.96 0.44
CA ASP A 327 -5.64 -19.75 0.30
C ASP A 327 -6.84 -18.88 0.73
N PRO A 328 -7.42 -18.09 -0.19
CA PRO A 328 -8.53 -17.20 0.11
C PRO A 328 -9.68 -17.93 0.79
N GLN A 329 -10.31 -17.28 1.76
CA GLN A 329 -11.35 -17.91 2.54
C GLN A 329 -12.52 -18.27 1.63
N PRO A 330 -13.00 -19.53 1.66
CA PRO A 330 -14.08 -19.93 0.79
C PRO A 330 -15.40 -19.28 1.22
N LEU A 331 -16.23 -18.97 0.24
CA LEU A 331 -17.57 -18.46 0.47
C LEU A 331 -18.42 -19.55 1.14
N THR A 332 -19.26 -19.15 2.11
CA THR A 332 -20.24 -20.09 2.68
C THR A 332 -21.24 -20.53 1.60
N LEU A 333 -21.76 -21.76 1.70
CA LEU A 333 -22.78 -22.27 0.78
C LEU A 333 -24.04 -21.36 0.75
N GLU A 334 -24.39 -20.77 1.89
CA GLU A 334 -25.52 -19.84 2.01
C GLU A 334 -25.26 -18.54 1.25
N SER A 335 -24.08 -17.95 1.42
CA SER A 335 -23.66 -16.76 0.67
C SER A 335 -23.61 -17.04 -0.84
N ALA A 336 -23.10 -18.21 -1.25
CA ALA A 336 -23.06 -18.61 -2.66
C ALA A 336 -24.46 -18.69 -3.27
N ALA A 337 -25.37 -19.41 -2.60
CA ALA A 337 -26.75 -19.54 -3.03
C ALA A 337 -27.48 -18.18 -3.06
N ARG A 338 -27.11 -17.25 -2.17
CA ARG A 338 -27.65 -15.89 -2.16
C ARG A 338 -27.24 -15.10 -3.40
N PHE A 339 -25.97 -15.11 -3.78
CA PHE A 339 -25.49 -14.44 -5.00
C PHE A 339 -26.09 -15.06 -6.27
N GLU A 340 -26.18 -16.40 -6.34
CA GLU A 340 -26.83 -17.07 -7.46
C GLU A 340 -28.31 -16.71 -7.59
N ARG A 341 -29.01 -16.58 -6.45
CA ARG A 341 -30.41 -16.14 -6.43
C ARG A 341 -30.54 -14.71 -6.94
N PHE A 342 -29.73 -13.77 -6.44
CA PHE A 342 -29.77 -12.37 -6.85
C PHE A 342 -29.43 -12.20 -8.33
N THR A 343 -28.45 -12.94 -8.83
CA THR A 343 -28.14 -12.97 -10.27
C THR A 343 -29.34 -13.43 -11.09
N ARG A 344 -30.03 -14.50 -10.67
CA ARG A 344 -31.23 -15.00 -11.40
C ARG A 344 -32.38 -13.99 -11.36
N GLU A 345 -32.60 -13.35 -10.22
CA GLU A 345 -33.64 -12.32 -10.04
C GLU A 345 -33.43 -11.14 -10.99
N ALA A 346 -32.17 -10.76 -11.29
CA ALA A 346 -31.86 -9.62 -12.14
C ALA A 346 -32.42 -9.71 -13.56
N PHE A 347 -32.63 -10.92 -14.10
CA PHE A 347 -33.15 -11.15 -15.45
C PHE A 347 -34.35 -12.13 -15.47
N THR A 348 -35.04 -12.31 -14.35
CA THR A 348 -36.30 -13.09 -14.30
C THR A 348 -37.50 -12.13 -14.24
N PRO A 349 -38.33 -12.03 -15.30
CA PRO A 349 -39.48 -11.14 -15.30
C PRO A 349 -40.50 -11.51 -14.22
N VAL A 350 -40.95 -10.51 -13.45
CA VAL A 350 -42.04 -10.64 -12.48
C VAL A 350 -43.28 -9.94 -13.04
N SER A 351 -44.44 -10.61 -12.97
CA SER A 351 -45.69 -10.09 -13.53
C SER A 351 -46.07 -8.75 -12.90
N GLY A 352 -46.06 -7.68 -13.70
CA GLY A 352 -46.44 -6.33 -13.27
C GLY A 352 -45.28 -5.45 -12.83
N GLU A 353 -44.04 -5.95 -12.87
CA GLU A 353 -42.83 -5.19 -12.52
C GLU A 353 -41.89 -5.11 -13.73
N GLN A 354 -41.22 -3.96 -13.90
CA GLN A 354 -40.16 -3.81 -14.90
C GLN A 354 -38.84 -4.29 -14.31
N LEU A 355 -38.02 -4.96 -15.14
CA LEU A 355 -36.66 -5.30 -14.76
C LEU A 355 -35.83 -4.03 -14.58
N ALA A 356 -34.97 -4.01 -13.57
CA ALA A 356 -34.19 -2.83 -13.22
C ALA A 356 -32.77 -2.94 -13.76
N VAL A 357 -32.30 -1.89 -14.46
CA VAL A 357 -30.97 -1.88 -15.11
C VAL A 357 -29.84 -2.00 -14.08
N TRP A 358 -29.92 -1.29 -12.95
CA TRP A 358 -28.98 -1.37 -11.83
C TRP A 358 -28.75 -2.82 -11.32
N GLN A 359 -29.75 -3.71 -11.45
CA GLN A 359 -29.60 -5.13 -11.06
C GLN A 359 -28.61 -5.88 -11.95
N LEU A 360 -28.41 -5.47 -13.20
CA LEU A 360 -27.41 -6.06 -14.10
C LEU A 360 -25.98 -5.82 -13.58
N ALA A 361 -25.70 -4.62 -13.07
CA ALA A 361 -24.39 -4.26 -12.52
C ALA A 361 -24.06 -5.07 -11.25
N HIS A 362 -25.04 -5.23 -10.35
CA HIS A 362 -24.86 -6.09 -9.16
C HIS A 362 -24.76 -7.56 -9.53
N ALA A 363 -25.58 -8.07 -10.45
CA ALA A 363 -25.50 -9.45 -10.90
C ALA A 363 -24.13 -9.76 -11.52
N MET A 364 -23.55 -8.83 -12.30
CA MET A 364 -22.19 -8.95 -12.81
C MET A 364 -21.15 -9.04 -11.67
N THR A 365 -21.30 -8.20 -10.64
CA THR A 365 -20.42 -8.22 -9.45
C THR A 365 -20.59 -9.51 -8.62
N ASP A 366 -21.81 -10.03 -8.50
CA ASP A 366 -22.07 -11.33 -7.86
C ASP A 366 -21.37 -12.47 -8.62
N GLN A 367 -21.38 -12.44 -9.96
CA GLN A 367 -20.67 -13.43 -10.79
C GLN A 367 -19.15 -13.33 -10.66
N GLU A 368 -18.60 -12.12 -10.51
CA GLU A 368 -17.20 -11.90 -10.19
C GLU A 368 -16.81 -12.57 -8.86
N ILE A 369 -17.54 -12.27 -7.79
CA ILE A 369 -17.28 -12.81 -6.44
C ILE A 369 -17.36 -14.33 -6.47
N LEU A 370 -18.38 -14.89 -7.12
CA LEU A 370 -18.54 -16.34 -7.28
C LEU A 370 -17.38 -16.95 -8.06
N PHE A 371 -16.95 -16.33 -9.17
CA PHE A 371 -15.82 -16.81 -9.97
C PHE A 371 -14.52 -16.82 -9.16
N LYS A 372 -14.15 -15.68 -8.58
CA LYS A 372 -12.92 -15.48 -7.81
C LYS A 372 -12.86 -16.42 -6.61
N THR A 373 -13.95 -16.49 -5.83
CA THR A 373 -13.99 -17.40 -4.67
C THR A 373 -13.89 -18.86 -5.09
N ARG A 374 -14.57 -19.28 -6.18
CA ARG A 374 -14.44 -20.66 -6.67
C ARG A 374 -13.03 -20.98 -7.14
N ALA A 375 -12.28 -19.98 -7.60
CA ALA A 375 -10.90 -20.14 -8.03
C ALA A 375 -9.90 -20.28 -6.88
N SER A 376 -10.28 -20.03 -5.62
CA SER A 376 -9.41 -20.33 -4.49
C SER A 376 -9.25 -21.84 -4.27
N HIS A 377 -10.31 -22.63 -4.52
CA HIS A 377 -10.35 -24.07 -4.24
C HIS A 377 -9.51 -24.97 -5.15
N SER A 378 -9.12 -24.48 -6.32
CA SER A 378 -8.40 -25.25 -7.34
C SER A 378 -7.53 -24.32 -8.19
N ALA A 379 -6.37 -24.80 -8.62
CA ALA A 379 -5.50 -24.06 -9.54
C ALA A 379 -6.09 -23.94 -10.96
N ASP A 380 -7.07 -24.78 -11.31
CA ASP A 380 -7.77 -24.73 -12.59
C ASP A 380 -9.30 -24.62 -12.41
N VAL A 381 -10.00 -24.21 -13.48
CA VAL A 381 -11.43 -23.88 -13.43
C VAL A 381 -12.37 -25.00 -13.84
N THR A 382 -13.49 -25.06 -13.14
CA THR A 382 -14.65 -25.91 -13.42
C THR A 382 -15.53 -25.35 -14.53
N ASP A 383 -16.44 -26.17 -15.08
CA ASP A 383 -17.47 -25.72 -16.03
C ASP A 383 -18.34 -24.60 -15.44
N LEU A 384 -18.63 -24.70 -14.15
CA LEU A 384 -19.41 -23.70 -13.43
C LEU A 384 -18.70 -22.33 -13.38
N GLN A 385 -17.38 -22.32 -13.21
CA GLN A 385 -16.59 -21.08 -13.26
C GLN A 385 -16.55 -20.48 -14.66
N LEU A 386 -16.43 -21.31 -15.70
CA LEU A 386 -16.54 -20.84 -17.09
C LEU A 386 -17.92 -20.26 -17.39
N SER A 387 -18.99 -20.84 -16.84
CA SER A 387 -20.35 -20.28 -16.95
C SER A 387 -20.48 -18.94 -16.24
N ASN A 388 -19.89 -18.74 -15.05
CA ASN A 388 -19.93 -17.43 -14.37
C ASN A 388 -19.26 -16.35 -15.23
N LEU A 389 -18.10 -16.64 -15.84
CA LEU A 389 -17.39 -15.69 -16.71
C LEU A 389 -18.24 -15.28 -17.92
N ARG A 390 -18.91 -16.24 -18.57
CA ARG A 390 -19.80 -15.98 -19.71
C ARG A 390 -21.00 -15.15 -19.29
N LEU A 391 -21.64 -15.52 -18.17
CA LEU A 391 -22.79 -14.81 -17.66
C LEU A 391 -22.42 -13.37 -17.26
N ALA A 392 -21.28 -13.16 -16.61
CA ALA A 392 -20.79 -11.82 -16.27
C ALA A 392 -20.54 -10.96 -17.51
N ALA A 393 -19.94 -11.52 -18.56
CA ALA A 393 -19.72 -10.82 -19.83
C ALA A 393 -21.06 -10.42 -20.49
N GLU A 394 -22.04 -11.33 -20.54
CA GLU A 394 -23.38 -11.06 -21.09
C GLU A 394 -24.14 -10.00 -20.30
N LEU A 395 -24.07 -10.04 -18.95
CA LEU A 395 -24.67 -9.04 -18.06
C LEU A 395 -24.05 -7.65 -18.27
N GLY A 396 -22.72 -7.57 -18.34
CA GLY A 396 -22.01 -6.32 -18.63
C GLY A 396 -22.39 -5.77 -20.00
N ALA A 397 -22.43 -6.61 -21.03
CA ALA A 397 -22.86 -6.20 -22.37
C ALA A 397 -24.32 -5.72 -22.38
N ALA A 398 -25.22 -6.41 -21.67
CA ALA A 398 -26.63 -6.01 -21.54
C ALA A 398 -26.79 -4.66 -20.83
N LEU A 399 -26.03 -4.42 -19.75
CA LEU A 399 -26.01 -3.14 -19.04
C LEU A 399 -25.70 -1.99 -20.00
N PHE A 400 -24.56 -2.05 -20.70
CA PHE A 400 -24.14 -0.96 -21.58
C PHE A 400 -24.97 -0.85 -22.87
N ARG A 401 -25.53 -1.96 -23.40
CA ARG A 401 -26.52 -1.87 -24.49
C ARG A 401 -27.76 -1.09 -24.05
N THR A 402 -28.21 -1.31 -22.82
CA THR A 402 -29.39 -0.62 -22.27
C THR A 402 -29.11 0.85 -22.00
N THR A 403 -27.93 1.17 -21.48
CA THR A 403 -27.48 2.55 -21.24
C THR A 403 -27.28 3.35 -22.53
N LEU A 404 -26.82 2.70 -23.62
CA LEU A 404 -26.60 3.36 -24.91
C LEU A 404 -27.86 3.55 -25.75
N ALA A 405 -28.94 2.83 -25.43
CA ALA A 405 -30.17 2.90 -26.20
C ALA A 405 -30.92 4.22 -25.98
N GLU A 406 -31.81 4.54 -26.91
CA GLU A 406 -32.60 5.77 -26.87
C GLU A 406 -33.51 5.79 -25.61
N PRO A 407 -33.38 6.81 -24.73
CA PRO A 407 -34.17 6.87 -23.50
C PRO A 407 -35.68 6.80 -23.76
N GLY A 408 -36.39 5.98 -22.97
CA GLY A 408 -37.83 5.79 -23.09
C GLY A 408 -38.26 4.71 -24.12
N THR A 409 -37.30 3.97 -24.66
CA THR A 409 -37.54 2.74 -25.45
C THR A 409 -37.31 1.48 -24.60
N ASP A 410 -37.63 0.30 -25.12
CA ASP A 410 -37.27 -0.98 -24.50
C ASP A 410 -36.16 -1.64 -25.33
N VAL A 411 -35.17 -2.22 -24.66
CA VAL A 411 -34.04 -2.94 -25.26
C VAL A 411 -34.20 -4.43 -25.01
N GLU A 412 -34.18 -5.22 -26.08
CA GLU A 412 -34.09 -6.68 -25.98
C GLU A 412 -32.64 -7.11 -25.80
N VAL A 413 -32.38 -7.89 -24.74
CA VAL A 413 -31.07 -8.48 -24.45
C VAL A 413 -31.23 -9.97 -24.18
N THR A 414 -30.24 -10.75 -24.57
CA THR A 414 -30.18 -12.19 -24.28
C THR A 414 -29.11 -12.44 -23.22
N ILE A 415 -29.51 -13.02 -22.10
CA ILE A 415 -28.66 -13.35 -20.94
C ILE A 415 -28.92 -14.80 -20.57
N ASP A 416 -27.87 -15.63 -20.54
CA ASP A 416 -27.95 -17.08 -20.30
C ASP A 416 -28.98 -17.78 -21.20
N GLY A 417 -29.02 -17.38 -22.48
CA GLY A 417 -30.00 -17.88 -23.46
C GLY A 417 -31.45 -17.39 -23.27
N THR A 418 -31.73 -16.59 -22.24
CA THR A 418 -33.05 -16.01 -21.98
C THR A 418 -33.12 -14.61 -22.56
N THR A 419 -34.11 -14.34 -23.43
CA THR A 419 -34.34 -13.00 -23.98
C THR A 419 -35.32 -12.23 -23.12
N VAL A 420 -34.89 -11.08 -22.61
CA VAL A 420 -35.66 -10.19 -21.73
C VAL A 420 -35.61 -8.75 -22.24
N ARG A 421 -36.54 -7.92 -21.76
CA ARG A 421 -36.62 -6.50 -22.11
C ARG A 421 -36.29 -5.64 -20.90
N TYR A 422 -35.40 -4.66 -21.09
CA TYR A 422 -35.10 -3.63 -20.12
C TYR A 422 -35.52 -2.26 -20.66
N PRO A 423 -36.02 -1.34 -19.82
CA PRO A 423 -36.22 0.04 -20.22
C PRO A 423 -34.86 0.70 -20.50
N ALA A 424 -34.72 1.30 -21.68
CA ALA A 424 -33.58 2.12 -22.04
C ALA A 424 -33.54 3.38 -21.17
N GLY A 425 -32.38 3.64 -20.58
CA GLY A 425 -32.23 4.77 -19.69
C GLY A 425 -30.83 4.91 -19.14
N PHE A 426 -30.53 6.14 -18.72
CA PHE A 426 -29.36 6.44 -17.93
C PHE A 426 -29.41 5.66 -16.62
N ASP A 427 -28.33 4.96 -16.30
CA ASP A 427 -28.16 4.25 -15.03
C ASP A 427 -26.81 4.65 -14.42
N GLU A 428 -26.83 5.08 -13.16
CA GLU A 428 -25.62 5.52 -12.46
C GLU A 428 -24.65 4.36 -12.18
N GLU A 429 -25.16 3.12 -12.14
CA GLU A 429 -24.36 1.90 -11.96
C GLU A 429 -23.59 1.52 -13.23
N ALA A 430 -23.91 2.10 -14.40
CA ALA A 430 -23.12 2.00 -15.63
C ALA A 430 -21.87 2.93 -15.61
N GLY A 431 -21.26 3.09 -14.44
CA GLY A 431 -20.10 3.94 -14.22
C GLY A 431 -18.77 3.33 -14.69
N PRO A 432 -17.66 4.08 -14.54
CA PRO A 432 -16.34 3.65 -14.99
C PRO A 432 -15.86 2.30 -14.44
N ASP A 433 -16.24 1.96 -13.20
CA ASP A 433 -15.85 0.70 -12.57
C ASP A 433 -16.57 -0.50 -13.21
N SER A 434 -17.89 -0.43 -13.35
CA SER A 434 -18.69 -1.42 -14.06
C SER A 434 -18.24 -1.57 -15.52
N TRP A 435 -17.85 -0.47 -16.18
CA TRP A 435 -17.30 -0.53 -17.53
C TRP A 435 -16.02 -1.34 -17.57
N HIS A 436 -15.08 -1.05 -16.68
CA HIS A 436 -13.78 -1.73 -16.63
C HIS A 436 -13.95 -3.23 -16.39
N LYS A 437 -14.75 -3.59 -15.38
CA LYS A 437 -15.09 -4.98 -15.06
C LYS A 437 -15.75 -5.72 -16.22
N ALA A 438 -16.70 -5.08 -16.92
CA ALA A 438 -17.34 -5.66 -18.09
C ALA A 438 -16.33 -5.88 -19.23
N VAL A 439 -15.38 -4.96 -19.43
CA VAL A 439 -14.31 -5.11 -20.41
C VAL A 439 -13.42 -6.30 -20.07
N ASP A 440 -13.04 -6.47 -18.81
CA ASP A 440 -12.24 -7.62 -18.38
C ASP A 440 -12.95 -8.93 -18.68
N PHE A 441 -14.24 -9.07 -18.34
CA PHE A 441 -15.00 -10.28 -18.67
C PHE A 441 -15.13 -10.50 -20.18
N ALA A 442 -15.35 -9.44 -20.97
CA ALA A 442 -15.41 -9.53 -22.43
C ALA A 442 -14.05 -9.94 -23.03
N LEU A 443 -12.94 -9.45 -22.50
CA LEU A 443 -11.58 -9.84 -22.90
C LEU A 443 -11.22 -11.26 -22.44
N ILE A 444 -11.67 -11.70 -21.26
CA ILE A 444 -11.46 -13.07 -20.78
C ILE A 444 -12.23 -14.06 -21.64
N THR A 445 -13.50 -13.77 -21.96
CA THR A 445 -14.34 -14.67 -22.79
C THR A 445 -14.06 -14.58 -24.28
N GLY A 446 -13.62 -13.41 -24.77
CA GLY A 446 -13.26 -13.17 -26.17
C GLY A 446 -14.45 -13.00 -27.12
N ARG A 447 -15.66 -12.86 -26.60
CA ARG A 447 -16.89 -12.72 -27.40
C ARG A 447 -17.01 -11.29 -27.89
N ARG A 448 -16.92 -11.11 -29.22
CA ARG A 448 -16.97 -9.77 -29.84
C ARG A 448 -18.31 -9.09 -29.62
N GLU A 449 -19.39 -9.85 -29.58
CA GLU A 449 -20.73 -9.33 -29.30
C GLU A 449 -20.82 -8.66 -27.92
N ASP A 450 -20.08 -9.16 -26.94
CA ASP A 450 -20.10 -8.65 -25.57
C ASP A 450 -19.15 -7.46 -25.39
N LEU A 451 -18.03 -7.46 -26.11
CA LEU A 451 -17.08 -6.34 -26.11
C LEU A 451 -17.62 -5.10 -26.86
N ALA A 452 -18.35 -5.29 -27.95
CA ALA A 452 -18.81 -4.21 -28.82
C ALA A 452 -19.56 -3.06 -28.11
N PRO A 453 -20.58 -3.29 -27.27
CA PRO A 453 -21.27 -2.20 -26.56
C PRO A 453 -20.35 -1.44 -25.60
N LEU A 454 -19.35 -2.10 -25.03
CA LEU A 454 -18.39 -1.49 -24.09
C LEU A 454 -17.47 -0.52 -24.82
N VAL A 455 -16.99 -0.90 -26.00
CA VAL A 455 -16.16 -0.02 -26.86
C VAL A 455 -16.96 1.19 -27.33
N LEU A 456 -18.25 1.04 -27.61
CA LEU A 456 -19.12 2.16 -27.99
C LEU A 456 -19.42 3.11 -26.82
N ALA A 457 -19.57 2.57 -25.61
CA ALA A 457 -19.86 3.38 -24.43
C ALA A 457 -18.64 4.16 -23.92
N GLY A 458 -17.52 3.46 -23.72
CA GLY A 458 -16.37 4.00 -23.00
C GLY A 458 -16.62 4.17 -21.49
N PRO A 459 -15.55 4.41 -20.71
CA PRO A 459 -15.62 4.44 -19.25
C PRO A 459 -16.43 5.61 -18.69
N THR A 460 -16.60 6.70 -19.46
CA THR A 460 -17.24 7.93 -18.98
C THR A 460 -18.68 8.11 -19.49
N CYS A 461 -19.33 7.08 -20.02
CA CYS A 461 -20.65 7.21 -20.63
C CYS A 461 -21.73 7.67 -19.63
N ALA A 462 -21.69 7.16 -18.40
CA ALA A 462 -22.64 7.53 -17.34
C ALA A 462 -22.15 8.72 -16.49
N ARG A 463 -20.85 8.82 -16.23
CA ARG A 463 -20.28 9.92 -15.43
C ARG A 463 -18.80 10.12 -15.69
N LYS A 464 -18.29 11.29 -15.29
CA LYS A 464 -16.83 11.52 -15.26
C LYS A 464 -16.17 10.52 -14.32
N ASP A 465 -14.99 10.05 -14.71
CA ASP A 465 -14.17 9.22 -13.84
C ASP A 465 -13.30 10.11 -12.93
N GLY A 466 -13.64 10.15 -11.65
CA GLY A 466 -12.87 10.84 -10.62
C GLY A 466 -11.89 9.94 -9.87
N SER A 467 -11.76 8.67 -10.27
CA SER A 467 -10.87 7.72 -9.61
C SER A 467 -9.42 7.90 -10.05
N LEU A 468 -8.49 7.38 -9.24
CA LEU A 468 -7.07 7.34 -9.55
C LEU A 468 -6.73 6.49 -10.78
N PHE A 469 -7.69 5.71 -11.28
CA PHE A 469 -7.53 4.78 -12.40
C PHE A 469 -8.16 5.30 -13.70
N ALA A 470 -8.66 6.54 -13.71
CA ALA A 470 -9.28 7.16 -14.87
C ALA A 470 -8.37 7.11 -16.11
N SER A 471 -7.10 7.50 -15.95
CA SER A 471 -6.10 7.48 -17.03
C SER A 471 -5.87 6.07 -17.59
N TYR A 472 -5.93 5.03 -16.75
CA TYR A 472 -5.77 3.64 -17.21
C TYR A 472 -6.99 3.17 -18.02
N ARG A 473 -8.20 3.47 -17.56
CA ARG A 473 -9.43 3.12 -18.28
C ARG A 473 -9.54 3.85 -19.62
N GLU A 474 -9.11 5.11 -19.67
CA GLU A 474 -8.98 5.89 -20.92
C GLU A 474 -8.01 5.19 -21.88
N ALA A 475 -6.81 4.83 -21.42
CA ALA A 475 -5.81 4.14 -22.23
C ALA A 475 -6.30 2.79 -22.78
N LEU A 476 -6.98 2.00 -21.94
CA LEU A 476 -7.59 0.75 -22.36
C LEU A 476 -8.69 0.98 -23.40
N HIS A 477 -9.52 2.01 -23.24
CA HIS A 477 -10.57 2.34 -24.21
C HIS A 477 -9.99 2.78 -25.56
N ASP A 478 -8.99 3.66 -25.57
CA ASP A 478 -8.30 4.12 -26.79
C ASP A 478 -7.71 2.93 -27.56
N TYR A 479 -7.06 2.01 -26.83
CA TYR A 479 -6.50 0.78 -27.41
C TYR A 479 -7.58 -0.09 -28.05
N LEU A 480 -8.72 -0.28 -27.37
CA LEU A 480 -9.82 -1.10 -27.88
C LEU A 480 -10.54 -0.46 -29.08
N ARG A 481 -10.55 0.88 -29.17
CA ARG A 481 -11.08 1.62 -30.33
C ARG A 481 -10.13 1.60 -31.53
N GLY A 482 -8.87 1.20 -31.33
CA GLY A 482 -7.82 1.32 -32.34
C GLY A 482 -7.39 2.77 -32.58
N GLU A 483 -7.63 3.66 -31.61
CA GLU A 483 -7.02 4.98 -31.55
C GLU A 483 -5.61 4.87 -30.96
N ASP A 484 -4.84 5.96 -30.96
CA ASP A 484 -3.51 6.00 -30.35
C ASP A 484 -3.63 6.02 -28.82
N PRO A 485 -3.26 4.93 -28.11
CA PRO A 485 -3.42 4.86 -26.67
C PRO A 485 -2.20 5.37 -25.90
N GLU A 486 -1.07 5.68 -26.55
CA GLU A 486 0.19 6.05 -25.88
C GLU A 486 0.03 7.26 -24.95
N PRO A 487 -0.62 8.38 -25.35
CA PRO A 487 -0.74 9.54 -24.48
C PRO A 487 -1.51 9.27 -23.18
N ALA A 488 -2.55 8.43 -23.25
CA ALA A 488 -3.32 8.01 -22.08
C ALA A 488 -2.54 6.98 -21.26
N THR A 489 -1.83 6.04 -21.90
CA THR A 489 -0.95 5.06 -21.24
C THR A 489 0.15 5.75 -20.43
N ASP A 490 0.78 6.80 -20.97
CA ASP A 490 1.79 7.60 -20.26
C ASP A 490 1.24 8.37 -19.05
N ARG A 491 -0.05 8.76 -19.07
CA ARG A 491 -0.73 9.29 -17.88
C ARG A 491 -0.99 8.17 -16.87
N ALA A 492 -1.51 7.04 -17.32
CA ALA A 492 -1.79 5.88 -16.49
C ALA A 492 -0.54 5.39 -15.74
N LEU A 493 0.61 5.29 -16.41
CA LEU A 493 1.88 4.91 -15.80
C LEU A 493 2.30 5.89 -14.68
N ARG A 494 2.18 7.20 -14.92
CA ARG A 494 2.49 8.23 -13.92
C ARG A 494 1.53 8.22 -12.73
N ASP A 495 0.25 8.00 -12.97
CA ASP A 495 -0.76 7.97 -11.92
C ASP A 495 -0.66 6.68 -11.07
N CYS A 496 -0.39 5.54 -11.70
CA CYS A 496 -0.10 4.29 -11.01
C CYS A 496 1.15 4.39 -10.13
N GLU A 497 2.21 5.06 -10.60
CA GLU A 497 3.42 5.31 -9.79
C GLU A 497 3.10 6.08 -8.51
N LYS A 498 2.28 7.14 -8.62
CA LYS A 498 1.83 7.93 -7.46
C LYS A 498 0.93 7.13 -6.52
N ALA A 499 0.22 6.12 -7.02
CA ALA A 499 -0.69 5.29 -6.25
C ALA A 499 -0.02 4.09 -5.56
N LYS A 500 1.24 3.74 -5.87
CA LYS A 500 1.93 2.54 -5.35
C LYS A 500 1.96 2.39 -3.83
N ASN A 501 1.89 3.50 -3.09
CA ASN A 501 1.92 3.51 -1.62
C ASN A 501 0.53 3.68 -0.98
N GLN A 502 -0.54 3.57 -1.77
CA GLN A 502 -1.92 3.67 -1.28
C GLN A 502 -2.51 2.29 -0.97
N THR A 503 -3.71 2.27 -0.39
CA THR A 503 -4.42 1.07 0.06
C THR A 503 -4.77 0.12 -1.08
N PHE A 504 -4.91 0.60 -2.31
CA PHE A 504 -5.38 -0.16 -3.46
C PHE A 504 -4.23 -0.61 -4.34
N LEU A 505 -4.32 -1.84 -4.87
CA LEU A 505 -3.40 -2.30 -5.91
C LEU A 505 -3.71 -1.53 -7.21
N PRO A 506 -2.75 -0.75 -7.76
CA PRO A 506 -2.98 -0.07 -9.04
C PRO A 506 -3.16 -1.09 -10.17
N PRO A 507 -3.90 -0.73 -11.24
CA PRO A 507 -4.02 -1.58 -12.42
C PRO A 507 -2.65 -1.83 -13.06
N PRO A 508 -2.48 -2.94 -13.81
CA PRO A 508 -1.18 -3.38 -14.31
C PRO A 508 -0.71 -2.56 -15.53
N ALA A 509 -0.51 -1.25 -15.37
CA ALA A 509 -0.18 -0.31 -16.45
C ALA A 509 1.10 -0.66 -17.21
N VAL A 510 2.12 -1.19 -16.53
CA VAL A 510 3.36 -1.65 -17.19
C VAL A 510 3.09 -2.87 -18.07
N LEU A 511 2.28 -3.83 -17.62
CA LEU A 511 1.85 -4.98 -18.43
C LEU A 511 1.05 -4.54 -19.65
N PHE A 512 0.10 -3.63 -19.45
CA PHE A 512 -0.70 -3.05 -20.53
C PHE A 512 0.16 -2.31 -21.57
N SER A 513 1.17 -1.55 -21.14
CA SER A 513 2.07 -0.84 -22.07
C SER A 513 2.81 -1.78 -23.03
N GLN A 514 3.04 -3.04 -22.64
CA GLN A 514 3.64 -4.04 -23.54
C GLN A 514 2.68 -4.50 -24.63
N LEU A 515 1.36 -4.51 -24.36
CA LEU A 515 0.33 -4.76 -25.36
C LEU A 515 0.22 -3.60 -26.37
N VAL A 516 0.43 -2.37 -25.91
CA VAL A 516 0.48 -1.17 -26.75
C VAL A 516 1.71 -1.23 -27.67
N GLU A 517 2.89 -1.50 -27.11
CA GLU A 517 4.14 -1.65 -27.87
C GLU A 517 4.10 -2.84 -28.84
N GLY A 518 3.37 -3.90 -28.47
CA GLY A 518 3.33 -5.14 -29.23
C GLY A 518 4.51 -6.08 -28.95
N ASP A 519 5.10 -6.02 -27.76
CA ASP A 519 6.29 -6.79 -27.39
C ASP A 519 5.94 -8.01 -26.50
N GLU A 520 5.94 -9.20 -27.11
CA GLU A 520 5.58 -10.45 -26.43
C GLU A 520 6.57 -10.86 -25.32
N GLU A 521 7.88 -10.65 -25.51
CA GLU A 521 8.89 -11.01 -24.51
C GLU A 521 8.74 -10.13 -23.27
N SER A 522 8.61 -8.82 -23.48
CA SER A 522 8.40 -7.83 -22.43
C SER A 522 7.06 -8.02 -21.74
N PHE A 523 6.01 -8.43 -22.46
CA PHE A 523 4.73 -8.77 -21.84
C PHE A 523 4.87 -9.88 -20.80
N ASN A 524 5.59 -10.95 -21.12
CA ASN A 524 5.82 -12.05 -20.19
C ASN A 524 6.67 -11.64 -18.96
N LEU A 525 7.66 -10.76 -19.14
CA LEU A 525 8.44 -10.19 -18.04
C LEU A 525 7.57 -9.32 -17.12
N ALA A 526 6.76 -8.43 -17.70
CA ALA A 526 5.83 -7.57 -16.97
C ALA A 526 4.71 -8.38 -16.30
N LEU A 527 4.33 -9.53 -16.85
CA LEU A 527 3.32 -10.41 -16.28
C LEU A 527 3.81 -11.00 -14.95
N LEU A 528 5.08 -11.41 -14.87
CA LEU A 528 5.69 -11.87 -13.61
C LEU A 528 5.69 -10.76 -12.55
N ASP A 529 6.04 -9.53 -12.92
CA ASP A 529 6.03 -8.38 -12.00
C ASP A 529 4.61 -8.03 -11.53
N ALA A 530 3.61 -8.11 -12.43
CA ALA A 530 2.21 -7.85 -12.07
C ALA A 530 1.64 -8.92 -11.13
N LEU A 531 1.97 -10.20 -11.35
CA LEU A 531 1.59 -11.31 -10.45
C LEU A 531 2.30 -11.20 -9.09
N GLU A 532 3.56 -10.76 -9.07
CA GLU A 532 4.32 -10.49 -7.84
C GLU A 532 3.70 -9.35 -7.03
N ALA A 533 3.35 -8.23 -7.67
CA ALA A 533 2.63 -7.13 -7.02
C ALA A 533 1.27 -7.58 -6.45
N HIS A 534 0.51 -8.38 -7.21
CA HIS A 534 -0.78 -8.92 -6.76
C HIS A 534 -0.63 -9.85 -5.55
N ARG A 535 0.34 -10.77 -5.61
CA ARG A 535 0.66 -11.71 -4.51
C ARG A 535 1.05 -10.97 -3.24
N ASP A 536 1.93 -9.99 -3.37
CA ASP A 536 2.49 -9.29 -2.21
C ASP A 536 1.46 -8.34 -1.58
N HIS A 537 0.57 -7.75 -2.37
CA HIS A 537 -0.56 -6.96 -1.88
C HIS A 537 -1.51 -7.78 -0.98
N HIS A 538 -1.83 -9.00 -1.39
CA HIS A 538 -2.76 -9.89 -0.67
C HIS A 538 -2.09 -10.70 0.44
N ARG A 539 -0.78 -10.55 0.65
CA ARG A 539 -0.07 -11.13 1.81
C ARG A 539 -0.15 -10.27 3.07
N VAL A 540 -0.85 -9.14 2.99
CA VAL A 540 -0.95 -8.15 4.06
C VAL A 540 -2.29 -8.26 4.78
N ALA A 541 -2.26 -8.30 6.11
CA ALA A 541 -3.44 -8.27 6.97
C ALA A 541 -4.50 -9.33 6.58
N ASP A 542 -5.78 -8.96 6.55
CA ASP A 542 -6.91 -9.84 6.22
C ASP A 542 -7.13 -10.00 4.71
N ARG A 543 -6.38 -9.27 3.88
CA ARG A 543 -6.50 -9.31 2.40
C ARG A 543 -6.24 -10.69 1.83
N ALA A 544 -5.46 -11.52 2.52
CA ALA A 544 -5.24 -12.91 2.13
C ALA A 544 -6.52 -13.73 2.07
N THR A 545 -7.55 -13.33 2.82
CA THR A 545 -8.86 -13.99 2.87
C THR A 545 -9.87 -13.43 1.87
N ASP A 546 -9.55 -12.30 1.22
CA ASP A 546 -10.40 -11.69 0.19
C ASP A 546 -10.47 -12.58 -1.06
N CYS A 547 -11.63 -12.63 -1.70
CA CYS A 547 -11.78 -13.32 -2.98
C CYS A 547 -10.83 -12.77 -4.07
N ASP A 548 -10.47 -11.48 -4.00
CA ASP A 548 -9.52 -10.85 -4.92
C ASP A 548 -8.11 -11.46 -4.82
N ALA A 549 -7.76 -12.04 -3.68
CA ALA A 549 -6.50 -12.76 -3.51
C ALA A 549 -6.38 -14.01 -4.40
N ALA A 550 -7.48 -14.55 -4.93
CA ALA A 550 -7.47 -15.72 -5.80
C ALA A 550 -6.99 -15.39 -7.22
N ILE A 551 -7.53 -14.33 -7.82
CA ILE A 551 -7.35 -13.95 -9.23
C ILE A 551 -7.50 -12.43 -9.38
N ASN A 552 -6.57 -11.79 -10.08
CA ASN A 552 -6.71 -10.44 -10.58
C ASN A 552 -7.36 -10.46 -11.99
N LEU A 553 -8.51 -9.80 -12.17
CA LEU A 553 -9.24 -9.84 -13.45
C LEU A 553 -8.49 -9.12 -14.56
N ASP A 554 -7.93 -7.92 -14.32
CA ASP A 554 -7.16 -7.18 -15.32
C ASP A 554 -6.00 -8.01 -15.86
N ILE A 555 -5.19 -8.60 -14.95
CA ILE A 555 -4.03 -9.43 -15.36
C ILE A 555 -4.50 -10.60 -16.21
N LEU A 556 -5.58 -11.29 -15.80
CA LEU A 556 -6.14 -12.42 -16.55
C LEU A 556 -6.71 -11.98 -17.91
N ALA A 557 -7.42 -10.85 -17.96
CA ALA A 557 -8.02 -10.29 -19.16
C ALA A 557 -6.96 -9.90 -20.19
N LEU A 558 -5.93 -9.16 -19.78
CA LEU A 558 -4.81 -8.79 -20.65
C LEU A 558 -4.05 -10.02 -21.16
N THR A 559 -3.86 -11.03 -20.32
CA THR A 559 -3.19 -12.29 -20.69
C THR A 559 -4.02 -13.11 -21.69
N CYS A 560 -5.33 -13.23 -21.47
CA CYS A 560 -6.25 -13.86 -22.42
C CYS A 560 -6.28 -13.10 -23.76
N HIS A 561 -6.28 -11.76 -23.73
CA HIS A 561 -6.23 -10.94 -24.93
C HIS A 561 -4.91 -11.10 -25.70
N ALA A 562 -3.78 -11.13 -25.00
CA ALA A 562 -2.46 -11.42 -25.59
C ALA A 562 -2.46 -12.78 -26.32
N ARG A 563 -3.04 -13.83 -25.71
CA ARG A 563 -3.16 -15.14 -26.35
C ARG A 563 -4.00 -15.11 -27.62
N ARG A 564 -5.13 -14.38 -27.62
CA ARG A 564 -5.95 -14.23 -28.83
C ARG A 564 -5.27 -13.45 -29.95
N ARG A 565 -4.26 -12.64 -29.63
CA ARG A 565 -3.36 -12.00 -30.62
C ARG A 565 -2.28 -12.96 -31.15
N GLY A 566 -2.19 -14.19 -30.64
CA GLY A 566 -1.23 -15.20 -31.05
C GLY A 566 0.01 -15.30 -30.18
N TRP A 567 0.08 -14.59 -29.06
CA TRP A 567 1.28 -14.58 -28.20
C TRP A 567 1.38 -15.84 -27.34
N SER A 568 2.61 -16.29 -27.10
CA SER A 568 2.92 -17.37 -26.18
C SER A 568 3.04 -16.83 -24.75
N ILE A 569 2.26 -17.41 -23.84
CA ILE A 569 2.37 -17.11 -22.40
C ILE A 569 3.31 -18.14 -21.80
N LYS A 570 4.45 -17.65 -21.31
CA LYS A 570 5.54 -18.42 -20.70
C LYS A 570 5.50 -18.35 -19.18
N VAL A 571 4.34 -18.08 -18.61
CA VAL A 571 4.11 -18.05 -17.16
C VAL A 571 3.00 -19.03 -16.83
N ALA A 572 3.27 -19.97 -15.92
CA ALA A 572 2.28 -20.89 -15.38
C ALA A 572 1.99 -20.49 -13.94
N SER A 573 0.72 -20.26 -13.60
CA SER A 573 0.34 -19.81 -12.27
C SER A 573 -1.11 -20.17 -11.93
N PRO A 574 -1.44 -20.48 -10.66
CA PRO A 574 -2.83 -20.58 -10.20
C PRO A 574 -3.63 -19.27 -10.38
N TYR A 575 -2.96 -18.12 -10.50
CA TYR A 575 -3.60 -16.85 -10.86
C TYR A 575 -4.07 -16.80 -12.32
N LEU A 576 -3.55 -17.69 -13.16
CA LEU A 576 -3.79 -17.78 -14.60
C LEU A 576 -4.30 -19.19 -14.98
N PRO A 577 -5.56 -19.54 -14.66
CA PRO A 577 -6.05 -20.90 -14.81
C PRO A 577 -5.86 -21.44 -16.24
N ALA A 578 -5.20 -22.59 -16.34
CA ALA A 578 -4.75 -23.16 -17.61
C ALA A 578 -5.90 -23.39 -18.60
N ARG A 579 -7.08 -23.79 -18.11
CA ARG A 579 -8.25 -24.01 -18.97
C ARG A 579 -8.86 -22.73 -19.53
N ILE A 580 -8.82 -21.62 -18.78
CA ILE A 580 -9.24 -20.30 -19.31
C ILE A 580 -8.23 -19.85 -20.37
N LEU A 581 -6.94 -19.87 -20.05
CA LEU A 581 -5.91 -19.49 -21.01
C LEU A 581 -5.91 -20.38 -22.25
N GLY A 582 -6.20 -21.68 -22.11
CA GLY A 582 -6.35 -22.62 -23.21
C GLY A 582 -7.52 -22.29 -24.13
N ALA A 583 -8.63 -21.78 -23.59
CA ALA A 583 -9.80 -21.37 -24.37
C ALA A 583 -9.62 -20.01 -25.08
N ALA A 584 -8.61 -19.23 -24.72
CA ALA A 584 -8.25 -17.97 -25.38
C ALA A 584 -7.45 -18.22 -26.66
N GLU A 585 -8.04 -18.94 -27.62
CA GLU A 585 -7.41 -19.28 -28.89
C GLU A 585 -7.26 -18.04 -29.82
N PRO A 586 -6.21 -17.99 -30.66
CA PRO A 586 -6.05 -16.93 -31.67
C PRO A 586 -7.26 -16.81 -32.60
N PHE A 587 -7.57 -15.58 -33.04
CA PHE A 587 -8.68 -15.29 -33.97
C PHE A 587 -8.51 -15.87 -35.37
#